data_AF-A0A533S3P3-F1
#
_entry.id   AF-A0A533S3P3-F1
#
_cell.length_a   1.000
_cell.length_b   1.000
_cell.length_c   1.000
_cell.angle_alpha   90.00
_cell.angle_beta   90.00
_cell.angle_gamma   90.00
#
_symmetry.space_group_name_H-M   'P 1'
#
loop_
_entity.id
_entity.type
_entity.pdbx_description
1 polymer ?
#
loop_
_entity_poly.entity_id
_entity_poly.type
_entity_poly.pdbx_seq_one_letter_code
_entity_poly.pdbx_strand_id
1 'polypeptide(L)' 'MVEKILKLFSSELKVVNIGLEIFNDALKAQGVNSVQVSWEPPPKLEKEYEDILSKVL' A
#
# COMPACT_ATOMS: atom_id res chain seq x y z
N MET A 1 -22.95 -18.42 2.67
CA MET A 1 -21.91 -17.67 1.93
C MET A 1 -22.21 -16.17 1.91
N VAL A 2 -23.44 -15.77 1.57
CA VAL A 2 -23.91 -14.36 1.58
C VAL A 2 -23.71 -13.65 2.92
N GLU A 3 -24.01 -14.30 4.05
CA GLU A 3 -23.86 -13.69 5.39
C GLU A 3 -22.43 -13.20 5.68
N LYS A 4 -21.40 -13.94 5.25
CA LYS A 4 -20.00 -13.54 5.46
C LYS A 4 -19.65 -12.27 4.68
N ILE A 5 -20.19 -12.15 3.48
CA ILE A 5 -20.00 -10.98 2.61
C ILE A 5 -20.69 -9.77 3.23
N LEU A 6 -21.95 -9.91 3.65
CA LEU A 6 -22.69 -8.83 4.30
C LEU A 6 -22.00 -8.35 5.58
N LYS A 7 -21.47 -9.28 6.38
CA LYS A 7 -20.69 -8.97 7.58
C LYS A 7 -19.41 -8.18 7.27
N LEU A 8 -18.75 -8.47 6.15
CA LEU A 8 -17.56 -7.73 5.73
C LEU A 8 -17.91 -6.28 5.38
N PHE A 9 -18.97 -6.05 4.61
CA PHE A 9 -19.37 -4.70 4.19
C PHE A 9 -19.98 -3.85 5.30
N SER A 10 -20.51 -4.47 6.36
CA SER A 10 -21.00 -3.75 7.54
C SER A 10 -19.92 -3.51 8.60
N SER A 11 -18.74 -4.11 8.46
CA SER A 11 -17.62 -3.89 9.37
C SER A 11 -16.95 -2.53 9.15
N GLU A 12 -16.29 -2.02 10.21
CA GLU A 12 -15.47 -0.82 10.13
C GLU A 12 -14.39 -0.97 9.05
N LEU A 13 -14.34 -0.02 8.10
CA LEU A 13 -13.30 0.03 7.09
C LEU A 13 -12.00 0.58 7.68
N LYS A 14 -10.91 -0.18 7.55
CA LYS A 14 -9.55 0.23 7.90
C LYS A 14 -8.68 0.19 6.66
N VAL A 15 -7.96 1.27 6.38
CA VAL A 15 -7.21 1.45 5.14
C VAL A 15 -5.73 1.66 5.40
N VAL A 16 -4.90 0.97 4.61
CA VAL A 16 -3.47 1.23 4.48
C VAL A 16 -3.27 1.79 3.07
N ASN A 17 -3.08 3.10 2.96
CA ASN A 17 -2.91 3.76 1.67
C ASN A 17 -1.45 3.65 1.21
N ILE A 18 -1.25 3.22 -0.04
CA ILE A 18 0.05 3.15 -0.71
C ILE A 18 -0.09 3.96 -2.00
N GLY A 19 0.83 4.90 -2.22
CA GLY A 19 0.76 5.82 -3.36
C GLY A 19 0.41 7.24 -2.93
N LEU A 20 -0.48 7.90 -3.68
CA LEU A 20 -0.75 9.33 -3.52
C LEU A 20 -1.40 9.66 -2.18
N GLU A 21 -0.81 10.64 -1.47
CA GLU A 21 -1.29 11.10 -0.16
C GLU A 21 -2.71 11.69 -0.22
N ILE A 22 -3.09 12.28 -1.35
CA ILE A 22 -4.43 12.86 -1.54
C ILE A 22 -5.57 11.85 -1.31
N PHE A 23 -5.34 10.56 -1.56
CA PHE A 23 -6.34 9.53 -1.28
C PHE A 23 -6.47 9.25 0.22
N ASN A 24 -5.35 9.21 0.95
CA ASN A 24 -5.37 9.09 2.40
C ASN A 24 -6.08 10.30 3.05
N ASP A 25 -5.82 11.51 2.56
CA ASP A 25 -6.45 12.73 3.09
C ASP A 25 -7.95 12.76 2.81
N ALA A 26 -8.37 12.36 1.61
CA ALA A 26 -9.79 12.25 1.25
C ALA A 26 -10.53 11.21 2.12
N LEU A 27 -9.89 10.09 2.48
CA LEU A 27 -10.45 9.08 3.37
C LEU A 27 -10.57 9.61 4.81
N LYS A 28 -9.53 10.27 5.32
CA LYS A 28 -9.55 10.88 6.66
C LYS A 28 -10.62 11.97 6.78
N ALA A 29 -10.82 12.79 5.75
CA ALA A 29 -11.87 13.80 5.71
C ALA A 29 -13.28 13.22 5.81
N GLN A 30 -13.47 11.96 5.38
CA GLN A 30 -14.72 11.20 5.51
C GLN A 30 -14.83 10.45 6.86
N GLY A 31 -13.85 10.60 7.75
CA GLY A 31 -13.81 9.92 9.04
C GLY A 31 -13.35 8.46 8.98
N VAL A 32 -12.81 8.00 7.85
CA VAL A 32 -12.29 6.63 7.70
C VAL A 32 -10.93 6.49 8.40
N ASN A 33 -10.73 5.37 9.09
CA ASN A 33 -9.45 5.04 9.71
C ASN A 33 -8.42 4.63 8.65
N SER A 34 -7.52 5.56 8.30
CA SER A 34 -6.52 5.40 7.24
C SER A 34 -5.12 5.78 7.69
N VAL A 35 -4.13 4.98 7.28
CA VAL A 35 -2.69 5.27 7.46
C VAL A 35 -2.02 5.39 6.10
N GLN A 36 -1.13 6.37 5.94
CA GLN A 36 -0.30 6.51 4.76
C GLN A 36 1.00 5.72 4.92
N VAL A 37 1.35 4.91 3.94
CA VAL A 37 2.65 4.26 3.87
C VAL A 37 3.59 5.09 3.00
N SER A 38 4.71 5.50 3.58
CA SER A 38 5.84 6.03 2.83
C SER A 38 6.55 4.86 2.15
N TRP A 39 6.12 4.53 0.94
CA TRP A 39 6.69 3.44 0.15
C TRP A 39 7.15 3.97 -1.20
N GLU A 40 8.34 3.55 -1.60
CA GLU A 40 8.88 3.74 -2.94
C GLU A 40 9.25 2.36 -3.52
N PRO A 41 9.08 2.15 -4.83
CA PRO A 41 9.58 0.93 -5.46
C PRO A 41 11.09 0.85 -5.28
N PRO A 42 11.66 -0.37 -5.18
CA PRO A 42 13.10 -0.52 -5.15
C PRO A 42 13.70 0.16 -6.40
N PRO A 43 14.86 0.81 -6.27
CA PRO A 43 15.52 1.43 -7.41
C PRO A 43 15.73 0.35 -8.47
N LYS A 44 15.34 0.64 -9.71
CA LYS A 44 15.66 -0.22 -10.83
C LYS A 44 17.17 -0.10 -11.07
N LEU A 45 17.93 -1.11 -10.68
CA LEU A 45 19.34 -1.21 -11.05
C LEU A 45 19.41 -1.50 -12.55
N GLU A 46 20.30 -0.80 -13.26
CA GLU A 46 20.70 -1.26 -14.59
C GLU A 46 21.31 -2.66 -14.44
N LYS A 47 21.01 -3.54 -15.40
CA LYS A 47 21.39 -4.95 -15.36
C LYS A 47 22.88 -5.17 -15.07
N GLU A 48 23.73 -4.29 -15.59
CA GLU A 48 25.17 -4.31 -15.35
C GLU A 48 25.54 -4.22 -13.86
N TYR A 49 24.83 -3.39 -13.08
CA TYR A 49 25.08 -3.25 -11.64
C TYR A 49 24.56 -4.44 -10.83
N GLU A 50 23.41 -5.02 -11.22
CA GLU A 50 22.93 -6.28 -10.62
C GLU A 50 23.91 -7.43 -10.83
N ASP A 51 24.47 -7.54 -12.05
CA ASP A 51 25.44 -8.57 -12.42
C ASP A 51 26.78 -8.43 -11.68
N ILE A 52 27.18 -7.19 -11.33
CA ILE A 52 28.37 -6.94 -10.50
C ILE A 52 28.08 -7.27 -9.03
N LEU A 53 26.96 -6.76 -8.49
CA LEU A 53 26.60 -6.95 -7.08
C LEU A 53 26.44 -8.44 -6.72
N SER A 54 25.82 -9.23 -7.59
CA SER A 54 25.63 -10.68 -7.41
C SER A 54 26.93 -11.50 -7.39
N LYS A 55 28.06 -10.93 -7.79
CA LYS A 55 29.38 -11.58 -7.72
C LYS A 55 30.15 -11.26 -6.43
N VAL A 56 29.73 -10.22 -5.70
CA VAL A 56 30.42 -9.72 -4.49
C VAL A 56 29.65 -10.05 -3.22
N LEU A 57 28.33 -10.23 -3.31
CA LEU A 57 27.43 -10.73 -2.28
C LEU A 57 27.20 -12.25 -2.44
#